data_AF-A0A4R7HVW4-F1
#
_entry.id   AF-A0A4R7HVW4-F1
#
_cell.length_a   1.000
_cell.length_b   1.000
_cell.length_c   1.000
_cell.angle_alpha   90.00
_cell.angle_beta   90.00
_cell.angle_gamma   90.00
#
_symmetry.space_group_name_H-M   'P 1'
#
loop_
_entity.id
_entity.type
_entity.pdbx_description
1 polymer ?
#
loop_
_entity_poly.entity_id
_entity_poly.type
_entity_poly.pdbx_seq_one_letter_code
_entity_poly.pdbx_strand_id
1 'polypeptide(L)'
;MIRLDDLSTEPGAWQFDDPVATGRADTVDRVRAVLAAADERARRHDEWVVVVMAYEAAPAFDPAMRTAPAPPDGIPYVWWESFAERRAAEPLSAADARPGPPERRPSRWPYTDAVEFVRSHIEVGDVYQVNITDRFDGGYVGSPLDVYQALVAAQSGAFGAYVEMGDRIVASASPELFFRWDGDVVTCRPMKGTAARRPRPDDDRAAAEVLRASAKEQAENVMIVDLLRNDLGRLATVGSVAVPSLFDIERYETVWQMTSTITAEMPDYVGLLDVFEALFPCGSVTGAPKISAMQTIREAELDPRGVYCGAIGVLAPPSEPTRAVFSVPIRTAVIDPSNRTYEYGAGGGITWSSDPAAEDREVEAKARVLTTSLRRDGTSLFETLRNDRHGVQHVALHADRMAASADWFGLPFDRALFGRRLAAVPPAPQVERVRVTLHPDGELAVEVLPLDDAPDVVRLAIDTEVTRSDDPFCCHKTTMRDHYDAARSRRPDADDVVLVNQHGNAIETTIANVAYLIDDRWWCPPLDDGGLAGVARHLAVESGRLAERSIAAADLVECAEVAVLNDLRGWRRATIVD
;
A
#
# COMPACT_ATOMS: atom_id res chain seq x y z
N MET A 1 -5.24 12.90 -22.11
CA MET A 1 -5.66 13.22 -20.73
C MET A 1 -4.45 13.06 -19.82
N ILE A 2 -4.26 13.96 -18.86
CA ILE A 2 -3.31 13.76 -17.76
C ILE A 2 -4.03 13.92 -16.43
N ARG A 3 -3.71 13.05 -15.47
CA ARG A 3 -4.22 13.11 -14.10
C ARG A 3 -3.09 12.86 -13.10
N LEU A 4 -3.07 13.64 -12.02
CA LEU A 4 -2.16 13.48 -10.89
C LEU A 4 -2.98 13.35 -9.61
N ASP A 5 -2.71 12.33 -8.79
CA ASP A 5 -3.46 12.02 -7.58
C ASP A 5 -2.54 11.96 -6.35
N ASP A 6 -2.82 12.79 -5.35
CA ASP A 6 -2.31 12.67 -4.00
C ASP A 6 -3.46 12.23 -3.08
N LEU A 7 -3.54 10.94 -2.82
CA LEU A 7 -4.59 10.35 -1.97
C LEU A 7 -4.42 10.69 -0.47
N SER A 8 -3.36 11.41 -0.10
CA SER A 8 -3.10 11.82 1.29
C SER A 8 -3.65 13.21 1.62
N THR A 9 -4.11 13.98 0.62
CA THR A 9 -4.63 15.35 0.78
C THR A 9 -5.95 15.57 0.03
N GLU A 10 -6.72 16.61 0.38
CA GLU A 10 -8.02 16.95 -0.25
C GLU A 10 -7.96 18.36 -0.88
N PRO A 11 -8.38 18.59 -2.15
CA PRO A 11 -9.06 17.65 -3.04
C PRO A 11 -8.15 16.59 -3.65
N GLY A 12 -6.83 16.64 -3.40
CA GLY A 12 -5.84 15.59 -3.69
C GLY A 12 -5.54 15.31 -5.16
N ALA A 13 -6.54 15.42 -6.02
CA ALA A 13 -6.54 14.93 -7.38
C ALA A 13 -6.77 16.05 -8.39
N TRP A 14 -5.92 16.10 -9.40
CA TRP A 14 -5.91 17.13 -10.43
C TRP A 14 -5.90 16.51 -11.82
N GLN A 15 -6.70 17.08 -12.71
CA GLN A 15 -6.76 16.71 -14.11
C GLN A 15 -6.32 17.89 -14.98
N PHE A 16 -5.57 17.55 -16.02
CA PHE A 16 -5.09 18.47 -17.05
C PHE A 16 -5.60 17.95 -18.40
N ASP A 17 -6.37 18.81 -19.06
CA ASP A 17 -6.92 18.57 -20.39
C ASP A 17 -6.49 19.73 -21.30
N ASP A 18 -6.59 19.53 -22.62
CA ASP A 18 -6.29 20.56 -23.63
C ASP A 18 -4.86 21.15 -23.56
N PRO A 19 -3.82 20.36 -23.93
CA PRO A 19 -2.44 20.82 -23.86
C PRO A 19 -2.19 22.02 -24.78
N VAL A 20 -1.51 23.03 -24.25
CA VAL A 20 -1.10 24.25 -24.97
C VAL A 20 0.14 24.00 -25.82
N ALA A 21 1.10 23.23 -25.30
CA ALA A 21 2.32 22.86 -25.99
C ALA A 21 2.86 21.54 -25.44
N THR A 22 3.65 20.86 -26.27
CA THR A 22 4.31 19.59 -25.94
C THR A 22 5.80 19.71 -26.24
N GLY A 23 6.64 19.21 -25.34
CA GLY A 23 8.08 19.07 -25.55
C GLY A 23 8.50 17.61 -25.48
N ARG A 24 9.48 17.22 -26.30
CA ARG A 24 9.99 15.85 -26.37
C ARG A 24 11.48 15.82 -26.69
N ALA A 25 12.22 14.98 -25.98
CA ALA A 25 13.63 14.67 -26.24
C ALA A 25 13.80 13.18 -26.54
N ASP A 26 14.11 12.86 -27.80
CA ASP A 26 14.40 11.50 -28.26
C ASP A 26 15.90 11.15 -28.21
N THR A 27 16.73 12.13 -27.84
CA THR A 27 18.18 11.97 -27.69
C THR A 27 18.67 12.65 -26.43
N VAL A 28 19.74 12.11 -25.83
CA VAL A 28 20.33 12.59 -24.58
C VAL A 28 20.76 14.06 -24.68
N ASP A 29 21.31 14.50 -25.81
CA ASP A 29 21.77 15.88 -26.01
C ASP A 29 20.63 16.92 -26.01
N ARG A 30 19.39 16.49 -26.25
CA ARG A 30 18.20 17.36 -26.24
C ARG A 30 17.53 17.46 -24.88
N VAL A 31 17.83 16.54 -23.95
CA VAL A 31 17.20 16.45 -22.61
C VAL A 31 17.24 17.80 -21.88
N ARG A 32 18.43 18.39 -21.72
CA ARG A 32 18.58 19.67 -21.01
C ARG A 32 17.80 20.81 -21.65
N ALA A 33 17.85 20.92 -22.98
CA ALA A 33 17.15 21.98 -23.70
C ALA A 33 15.62 21.84 -23.59
N VAL A 34 15.10 20.62 -23.67
CA VAL A 34 13.67 20.34 -23.56
C VAL A 34 13.18 20.56 -22.13
N LEU A 35 13.97 20.18 -21.12
CA LEU A 35 13.63 20.43 -19.72
C LEU A 35 13.70 21.93 -19.36
N ALA A 36 14.66 22.67 -19.94
CA ALA A 36 14.72 24.12 -19.79
C ALA A 36 13.45 24.80 -20.36
N ALA A 37 12.97 24.31 -21.50
CA ALA A 37 11.73 24.80 -22.09
C ALA A 37 10.52 24.53 -21.18
N ALA A 38 10.47 23.40 -20.47
CA ALA A 38 9.43 23.14 -19.48
C ALA A 38 9.43 24.17 -18.34
N ASP A 39 10.59 24.45 -17.72
CA ASP A 39 10.72 25.48 -16.67
C ASP A 39 10.38 26.88 -17.21
N GLU A 40 10.75 27.19 -18.46
CA GLU A 40 10.37 28.46 -19.11
C GLU A 40 8.85 28.60 -19.28
N ARG A 41 8.16 27.55 -19.73
CA ARG A 41 6.69 27.55 -19.86
C ARG A 41 6.03 27.80 -18.50
N ALA A 42 6.47 27.07 -17.47
CA ALA A 42 5.94 27.29 -16.12
C ALA A 42 6.18 28.72 -15.63
N ARG A 43 7.44 29.19 -15.69
CA ARG A 43 7.86 30.43 -15.03
C ARG A 43 7.54 31.71 -15.80
N ARG A 44 7.51 31.67 -17.13
CA ARG A 44 7.34 32.86 -17.99
C ARG A 44 5.99 32.90 -18.70
N HIS A 45 5.40 31.75 -18.99
CA HIS A 45 4.10 31.68 -19.64
C HIS A 45 2.94 31.49 -18.64
N ASP A 46 3.25 31.34 -17.34
CA ASP A 46 2.26 31.17 -16.26
C ASP A 46 1.40 29.92 -16.48
N GLU A 47 2.04 28.83 -16.88
CA GLU A 47 1.39 27.57 -17.22
C GLU A 47 1.76 26.46 -16.23
N TRP A 48 0.90 25.47 -16.12
CA TRP A 48 1.24 24.19 -15.49
C TRP A 48 2.00 23.33 -16.48
N VAL A 49 3.01 22.57 -16.04
CA VAL A 49 3.74 21.67 -16.94
C VAL A 49 3.91 20.31 -16.29
N VAL A 50 3.33 19.27 -16.89
CA VAL A 50 3.53 17.88 -16.45
C VAL A 50 4.70 17.29 -17.21
N VAL A 51 5.67 16.74 -16.49
CA VAL A 51 6.93 16.23 -17.02
C VAL A 51 7.07 14.74 -16.70
N VAL A 52 7.46 13.95 -17.69
CA VAL A 52 7.86 12.56 -17.57
C VAL A 52 9.28 12.43 -18.10
N MET A 53 10.16 11.79 -17.33
CA MET A 53 11.56 11.61 -17.65
C MET A 53 11.98 10.16 -17.44
N ALA A 54 12.65 9.60 -18.44
CA ALA A 54 13.21 8.25 -18.36
C ALA A 54 14.51 8.23 -17.55
N TYR A 55 14.79 7.14 -16.86
CA TYR A 55 16.06 6.87 -16.17
C TYR A 55 17.28 7.07 -17.08
N GLU A 56 17.16 6.67 -18.36
CA GLU A 56 18.20 6.84 -19.38
C GLU A 56 18.52 8.30 -19.72
N ALA A 57 17.78 9.29 -19.19
CA ALA A 57 18.12 10.70 -19.33
C ALA A 57 19.35 11.12 -18.49
N ALA A 58 19.79 10.27 -17.55
CA ALA A 58 20.88 10.57 -16.62
C ALA A 58 22.18 11.07 -17.26
N PRO A 59 22.67 10.52 -18.40
CA PRO A 59 23.91 10.98 -19.01
C PRO A 59 23.86 12.44 -19.51
N ALA A 60 22.67 13.04 -19.62
CA ALA A 60 22.52 14.46 -19.96
C ALA A 60 22.95 15.39 -18.82
N PHE A 61 22.97 14.90 -17.60
CA PHE A 61 23.35 15.64 -16.40
C PHE A 61 24.81 15.36 -16.03
N ASP A 62 25.25 14.10 -16.13
CA ASP A 62 26.65 13.70 -16.00
C ASP A 62 26.97 12.53 -16.95
N PRO A 63 27.87 12.70 -17.93
CA PRO A 63 28.24 11.63 -18.87
C PRO A 63 28.82 10.36 -18.23
N ALA A 64 29.27 10.41 -16.96
CA ALA A 64 29.73 9.25 -16.22
C ALA A 64 28.57 8.33 -15.78
N MET A 65 27.34 8.85 -15.71
CA MET A 65 26.11 8.12 -15.38
C MET A 65 25.61 7.29 -16.58
N ARG A 66 26.41 6.30 -16.99
CA ARG A 66 26.12 5.48 -18.18
C ARG A 66 24.89 4.60 -17.98
N THR A 67 24.02 4.55 -18.99
CA THR A 67 22.81 3.72 -19.00
C THR A 67 22.76 2.84 -20.25
N ALA A 68 21.76 1.95 -20.32
CA ALA A 68 21.40 1.30 -21.57
C ALA A 68 20.90 2.36 -22.58
N PRO A 69 21.12 2.18 -23.89
CA PRO A 69 20.45 3.02 -24.87
C PRO A 69 18.94 2.76 -24.82
N ALA A 70 18.14 3.83 -24.80
CA ALA A 70 16.69 3.71 -24.93
C ALA A 70 16.32 3.15 -26.31
N PRO A 71 15.28 2.31 -26.43
CA PRO A 71 14.87 1.77 -27.73
C PRO A 71 14.27 2.89 -28.59
N PRO A 72 14.45 2.86 -29.93
CA PRO A 72 13.93 3.90 -30.83
C PRO A 72 12.41 4.11 -30.75
N ASP A 73 11.65 3.02 -30.54
CA ASP A 73 10.19 3.03 -30.43
C ASP A 73 9.71 3.04 -28.96
N GLY A 74 10.58 3.47 -28.05
CA GLY A 74 10.32 3.58 -26.62
C GLY A 74 9.74 4.93 -26.20
N ILE A 75 9.56 5.08 -24.89
CA ILE A 75 9.25 6.38 -24.29
C ILE A 75 10.47 7.30 -24.47
N PRO A 76 10.28 8.60 -24.82
CA PRO A 76 11.36 9.56 -24.95
C PRO A 76 12.10 9.77 -23.63
N TYR A 77 13.33 10.29 -23.70
CA TYR A 77 14.14 10.62 -22.52
C TYR A 77 13.46 11.67 -21.64
N VAL A 78 12.83 12.67 -22.26
CA VAL A 78 11.97 13.65 -21.60
C VAL A 78 10.73 13.87 -22.46
N TRP A 79 9.58 13.94 -21.83
CA TRP A 79 8.34 14.40 -22.41
C TRP A 79 7.65 15.36 -21.45
N TRP A 80 7.02 16.39 -21.97
CA TRP A 80 6.15 17.24 -21.16
C TRP A 80 5.02 17.84 -21.97
N GLU A 81 3.93 18.15 -21.29
CA GLU A 81 2.83 18.98 -21.80
C GLU A 81 2.57 20.14 -20.86
N SER A 82 2.28 21.31 -21.43
CA SER A 82 1.94 22.52 -20.69
C SER A 82 0.44 22.83 -20.80
N PHE A 83 -0.15 23.37 -19.74
CA PHE A 83 -1.58 23.63 -19.62
C PHE A 83 -1.81 25.01 -19.02
N ALA A 84 -2.82 25.73 -19.51
CA ALA A 84 -3.18 27.03 -18.94
C ALA A 84 -3.78 26.90 -17.53
N GLU A 85 -4.52 25.82 -17.28
CA GLU A 85 -5.19 25.58 -16.02
C GLU A 85 -5.18 24.08 -15.65
N ARG A 86 -5.47 23.81 -14.38
CA ARG A 86 -5.78 22.48 -13.86
C ARG A 86 -7.19 22.50 -13.27
N ARG A 87 -7.88 21.37 -13.33
CA ARG A 87 -9.19 21.21 -12.68
C ARG A 87 -9.12 20.13 -11.61
N ALA A 88 -9.95 20.26 -10.58
CA ALA A 88 -10.15 19.18 -9.63
C ALA A 88 -10.64 17.95 -10.40
N ALA A 89 -10.02 16.81 -10.16
CA ALA A 89 -10.41 15.57 -10.81
C ALA A 89 -11.48 14.87 -9.97
N GLU A 90 -12.43 14.20 -10.63
CA GLU A 90 -13.41 13.36 -9.93
C GLU A 90 -12.69 12.25 -9.14
N PRO A 91 -13.17 11.86 -7.95
CA PRO A 91 -12.60 10.72 -7.22
C PRO A 91 -12.53 9.48 -8.10
N LEU A 92 -11.45 8.71 -7.98
CA LEU A 92 -11.33 7.44 -8.71
C LEU A 92 -12.42 6.48 -8.21
N SER A 93 -13.18 5.92 -9.15
CA SER A 93 -14.10 4.82 -8.86
C SER A 93 -13.37 3.48 -8.79
N ALA A 94 -14.04 2.47 -8.24
CA ALA A 94 -13.67 1.08 -8.40
C ALA A 94 -13.39 0.76 -9.88
N ALA A 95 -12.31 0.02 -10.15
CA ALA A 95 -11.99 -0.42 -11.50
C ALA A 95 -12.95 -1.54 -11.94
N ASP A 96 -13.54 -1.42 -13.13
CA ASP A 96 -14.45 -2.43 -13.67
C ASP A 96 -13.69 -3.69 -14.14
N ALA A 97 -12.40 -3.54 -14.43
CA ALA A 97 -11.50 -4.61 -14.86
C ALA A 97 -10.15 -4.52 -14.14
N ARG A 98 -9.44 -5.66 -14.05
CA ARG A 98 -8.12 -5.73 -13.44
C ARG A 98 -7.06 -6.11 -14.48
N PRO A 99 -5.82 -5.63 -14.35
CA PRO A 99 -4.72 -6.13 -15.16
C PRO A 99 -4.52 -7.63 -14.87
N GLY A 100 -4.17 -8.39 -15.91
CA GLY A 100 -3.77 -9.79 -15.76
C GLY A 100 -2.46 -9.91 -14.97
N PRO A 101 -2.10 -11.11 -14.49
CA PRO A 101 -0.87 -11.32 -13.74
C PRO A 101 0.37 -10.97 -14.58
N PRO A 102 1.33 -10.23 -14.02
CA PRO A 102 2.58 -9.93 -14.70
C PRO A 102 3.45 -11.19 -14.80
N GLU A 103 4.00 -11.44 -15.98
CA GLU A 103 4.98 -12.47 -16.27
C GLU A 103 6.37 -11.86 -16.31
N ARG A 104 7.33 -12.46 -15.60
CA ARG A 104 8.70 -11.98 -15.55
C ARG A 104 9.40 -12.22 -16.89
N ARG A 105 9.98 -11.16 -17.47
CA ARG A 105 10.75 -11.22 -18.71
C ARG A 105 12.11 -11.90 -18.47
N PRO A 106 12.67 -12.63 -19.45
CA PRO A 106 14.03 -13.14 -19.35
C PRO A 106 15.06 -12.01 -19.14
N SER A 107 15.88 -12.15 -18.10
CA SER A 107 16.96 -11.23 -17.73
C SER A 107 18.33 -11.75 -18.21
N ARG A 108 19.38 -10.94 -18.05
CA ARG A 108 20.77 -11.32 -18.41
C ARG A 108 21.25 -12.57 -17.66
N TRP A 109 20.84 -12.68 -16.40
CA TRP A 109 21.10 -13.78 -15.49
C TRP A 109 19.91 -13.92 -14.53
N PRO A 110 19.74 -15.07 -13.86
CA PRO A 110 18.80 -15.20 -12.75
C PRO A 110 18.97 -14.06 -11.73
N TYR A 111 17.87 -13.61 -11.08
CA TYR A 111 17.97 -12.50 -10.11
C TYR A 111 18.99 -12.79 -9.01
N THR A 112 19.00 -14.02 -8.52
CA THR A 112 19.90 -14.45 -7.46
C THR A 112 21.37 -14.24 -7.83
N ASP A 113 21.70 -14.48 -9.10
CA ASP A 113 23.07 -14.30 -9.62
C ASP A 113 23.39 -12.81 -9.79
N ALA A 114 22.38 -11.99 -10.13
CA ALA A 114 22.48 -10.53 -10.13
C ALA A 114 22.82 -9.98 -8.74
N VAL A 115 22.14 -10.50 -7.70
CA VAL A 115 22.38 -10.13 -6.30
C VAL A 115 23.81 -10.49 -5.92
N GLU A 116 24.27 -11.71 -6.23
CA GLU A 116 25.64 -12.13 -5.93
C GLU A 116 26.70 -11.31 -6.69
N PHE A 117 26.42 -10.95 -7.95
CA PHE A 117 27.28 -10.04 -8.71
C PHE A 117 27.40 -8.66 -8.05
N VAL A 118 26.31 -8.10 -7.55
CA VAL A 118 26.38 -6.84 -6.80
C VAL A 118 27.15 -7.03 -5.50
N ARG A 119 26.91 -8.13 -4.76
CA ARG A 119 27.63 -8.41 -3.52
C ARG A 119 29.15 -8.52 -3.74
N SER A 120 29.61 -9.06 -4.87
CA SER A 120 31.04 -9.08 -5.18
C SER A 120 31.63 -7.68 -5.41
N HIS A 121 30.86 -6.73 -5.94
CA HIS A 121 31.28 -5.32 -6.05
C HIS A 121 31.30 -4.62 -4.69
N ILE A 122 30.36 -4.97 -3.81
CA ILE A 122 30.36 -4.48 -2.43
C ILE A 122 31.57 -5.02 -1.66
N GLU A 123 31.90 -6.30 -1.82
CA GLU A 123 33.03 -6.96 -1.15
C GLU A 123 34.37 -6.27 -1.42
N VAL A 124 34.61 -5.86 -2.67
CA VAL A 124 35.85 -5.18 -3.08
C VAL A 124 35.80 -3.66 -2.83
N GLY A 125 34.68 -3.13 -2.38
CA GLY A 125 34.50 -1.73 -2.02
C GLY A 125 34.17 -0.79 -3.17
N ASP A 126 33.70 -1.31 -4.32
CA ASP A 126 33.32 -0.47 -5.47
C ASP A 126 32.02 0.32 -5.20
N VAL A 127 31.13 -0.27 -4.41
CA VAL A 127 29.80 0.26 -4.06
C VAL A 127 29.39 -0.16 -2.65
N TYR A 128 28.51 0.60 -2.01
CA TYR A 128 27.87 0.26 -0.74
C TYR A 128 26.49 -0.39 -0.94
N GLN A 129 25.78 0.05 -1.98
CA GLN A 129 24.47 -0.46 -2.36
C GLN A 129 24.25 -0.26 -3.86
N VAL A 130 23.56 -1.21 -4.50
CA VAL A 130 23.07 -1.08 -5.87
C VAL A 130 21.62 -1.56 -5.94
N ASN A 131 20.74 -0.77 -6.53
CA ASN A 131 19.36 -1.16 -6.79
C ASN A 131 19.30 -1.90 -8.12
N ILE A 132 18.96 -3.19 -8.10
CA ILE A 132 18.81 -4.02 -9.30
C ILE A 132 17.36 -4.40 -9.53
N THR A 133 16.99 -4.42 -10.81
CA THR A 133 15.60 -4.46 -11.24
C THR A 133 15.39 -5.45 -12.35
N ASP A 134 14.15 -5.90 -12.44
CA ASP A 134 13.67 -6.84 -13.42
C ASP A 134 12.39 -6.35 -14.08
N ARG A 135 12.12 -6.92 -15.25
CA ARG A 135 11.00 -6.54 -16.11
C ARG A 135 9.91 -7.58 -16.09
N PHE A 136 8.69 -7.08 -16.15
CA PHE A 136 7.50 -7.88 -16.21
C PHE A 136 6.56 -7.36 -17.28
N ASP A 137 5.92 -8.27 -17.99
CA ASP A 137 4.94 -7.98 -19.04
C ASP A 137 3.60 -8.60 -18.65
N GLY A 138 2.49 -7.94 -18.99
CA GLY A 138 1.16 -8.49 -18.76
C GLY A 138 0.13 -7.95 -19.73
N GLY A 139 -1.00 -8.66 -19.85
CA GLY A 139 -2.17 -8.19 -20.57
C GLY A 139 -3.18 -7.53 -19.64
N TYR A 140 -4.07 -6.70 -20.18
CA TYR A 140 -5.20 -6.17 -19.42
C TYR A 140 -6.52 -6.23 -20.22
N VAL A 141 -7.62 -6.19 -19.49
CA VAL A 141 -8.99 -6.08 -20.02
C VAL A 141 -9.57 -4.75 -19.55
N GLY A 142 -10.51 -4.17 -20.29
CA GLY A 142 -11.08 -2.87 -20.00
C GLY A 142 -10.27 -1.73 -20.60
N SER A 143 -10.27 -0.59 -19.91
CA SER A 143 -9.56 0.62 -20.30
C SER A 143 -8.18 0.70 -19.61
N PRO A 144 -7.22 1.46 -20.18
CA PRO A 144 -5.96 1.77 -19.49
C PRO A 144 -6.15 2.46 -18.13
N LEU A 145 -7.25 3.21 -17.98
CA LEU A 145 -7.59 3.87 -16.72
C LEU A 145 -7.96 2.86 -15.62
N ASP A 146 -8.56 1.72 -15.97
CA ASP A 146 -8.84 0.64 -15.02
C ASP A 146 -7.54 0.06 -14.42
N VAL A 147 -6.48 -0.04 -15.23
CA VAL A 147 -5.15 -0.48 -14.74
C VAL A 147 -4.58 0.53 -13.74
N TYR A 148 -4.73 1.82 -14.01
CA TYR A 148 -4.31 2.88 -13.10
C TYR A 148 -5.12 2.87 -11.79
N GLN A 149 -6.44 2.76 -11.87
CA GLN A 149 -7.33 2.65 -10.72
C GLN A 149 -6.97 1.45 -9.85
N ALA A 150 -6.73 0.29 -10.45
CA ALA A 150 -6.29 -0.91 -9.73
C ALA A 150 -4.94 -0.72 -9.03
N LEU A 151 -3.96 -0.07 -9.69
CA LEU A 151 -2.66 0.25 -9.11
C LEU A 151 -2.75 1.20 -7.92
N VAL A 152 -3.51 2.28 -8.08
CA VAL A 152 -3.69 3.30 -7.04
C VAL A 152 -4.45 2.72 -5.86
N ALA A 153 -5.50 1.94 -6.12
CA ALA A 153 -6.25 1.25 -5.08
C ALA A 153 -5.34 0.36 -4.23
N ALA A 154 -4.48 -0.45 -4.87
CA ALA A 154 -3.61 -1.43 -4.21
C ALA A 154 -2.41 -0.84 -3.43
N GLN A 155 -2.09 0.44 -3.64
CA GLN A 155 -0.99 1.08 -2.92
C GLN A 155 -1.39 2.23 -2.01
N SER A 156 -2.48 2.94 -2.31
CA SER A 156 -2.87 4.14 -1.58
C SER A 156 -1.71 5.16 -1.44
N GLY A 157 -0.91 5.31 -2.51
CA GLY A 157 0.25 6.21 -2.54
C GLY A 157 -0.11 7.69 -2.71
N ALA A 158 0.84 8.58 -2.39
CA ALA A 158 0.67 10.04 -2.43
C ALA A 158 1.05 10.70 -3.77
N PHE A 159 1.63 9.95 -4.72
CA PHE A 159 2.13 10.49 -5.99
C PHE A 159 1.67 9.67 -7.20
N GLY A 160 0.35 9.46 -7.28
CA GLY A 160 -0.31 8.86 -8.43
C GLY A 160 -0.20 9.73 -9.69
N ALA A 161 0.06 9.11 -10.83
CA ALA A 161 0.08 9.79 -12.12
C ALA A 161 -0.44 8.88 -13.25
N TYR A 162 -1.42 9.38 -14.00
CA TYR A 162 -1.88 8.81 -15.26
C TYR A 162 -1.59 9.80 -16.39
N VAL A 163 -0.69 9.44 -17.30
CA VAL A 163 -0.19 10.33 -18.35
C VAL A 163 -0.32 9.66 -19.71
N GLU A 164 -1.20 10.18 -20.57
CA GLU A 164 -1.31 9.73 -21.96
C GLU A 164 -0.30 10.48 -22.84
N MET A 165 0.72 9.77 -23.32
CA MET A 165 1.82 10.33 -24.13
C MET A 165 1.70 9.89 -25.60
N GLY A 166 0.49 9.98 -26.16
CA GLY A 166 0.21 9.51 -27.52
C GLY A 166 0.03 7.99 -27.58
N ASP A 167 1.05 7.26 -28.03
CA ASP A 167 0.98 5.80 -28.25
C ASP A 167 1.37 4.96 -27.02
N ARG A 168 1.75 5.61 -25.92
CA ARG A 168 2.01 5.00 -24.62
C ARG A 168 1.29 5.75 -23.52
N ILE A 169 0.92 5.03 -22.48
CA ILE A 169 0.28 5.59 -21.29
C ILE A 169 1.09 5.19 -20.07
N VAL A 170 1.42 6.14 -19.20
CA VAL A 170 2.10 5.87 -17.93
C VAL A 170 1.05 5.86 -16.83
N ALA A 171 0.95 4.75 -16.11
CA ALA A 171 0.11 4.61 -14.92
C ALA A 171 1.02 4.32 -13.71
N SER A 172 1.29 5.35 -12.90
CA SER A 172 2.17 5.28 -11.74
C SER A 172 1.38 5.41 -10.44
N ALA A 173 1.58 4.49 -9.51
CA ALA A 173 1.10 4.61 -8.14
C ALA A 173 2.28 4.78 -7.17
N SER A 174 3.17 5.74 -7.48
CA SER A 174 4.40 5.90 -6.74
C SER A 174 4.16 6.33 -5.29
N PRO A 175 4.79 5.65 -4.32
CA PRO A 175 4.81 6.08 -2.92
C PRO A 175 5.96 7.06 -2.62
N GLU A 176 6.95 7.24 -3.51
CA GLU A 176 8.20 7.93 -3.19
C GLU A 176 8.27 9.34 -3.77
N LEU A 177 8.45 10.34 -2.90
CA LEU A 177 8.75 11.70 -3.29
C LEU A 177 10.21 11.79 -3.76
N PHE A 178 10.42 12.20 -5.01
CA PHE A 178 11.77 12.54 -5.48
C PHE A 178 12.19 13.88 -4.88
N PHE A 179 11.44 14.94 -5.18
CA PHE A 179 11.54 16.21 -4.48
C PHE A 179 10.27 17.04 -4.59
N ARG A 180 10.01 17.87 -3.59
CA ARG A 180 9.03 18.95 -3.60
C ARG A 180 9.78 20.27 -3.43
N TRP A 181 9.41 21.28 -4.20
CA TRP A 181 10.00 22.62 -4.11
C TRP A 181 8.92 23.63 -3.77
N ASP A 182 8.90 24.09 -2.52
CA ASP A 182 7.96 25.09 -2.00
C ASP A 182 8.71 26.39 -1.71
N GLY A 183 8.37 27.47 -2.43
CA GLY A 183 9.16 28.71 -2.37
C GLY A 183 10.63 28.48 -2.73
N ASP A 184 11.52 28.67 -1.75
CA ASP A 184 12.96 28.42 -1.83
C ASP A 184 13.38 27.09 -1.19
N VAL A 185 12.47 26.32 -0.58
CA VAL A 185 12.81 25.07 0.11
C VAL A 185 12.58 23.86 -0.79
N VAL A 186 13.62 23.07 -1.00
CA VAL A 186 13.53 21.74 -1.60
C VAL A 186 13.47 20.69 -0.50
N THR A 187 12.49 19.80 -0.59
CA THR A 187 12.28 18.68 0.32
C THR A 187 12.39 17.36 -0.43
N CYS A 188 13.21 16.44 0.09
CA CYS A 188 13.27 15.04 -0.37
C CYS A 188 12.80 14.12 0.76
N ARG A 189 12.13 13.02 0.41
CA ARG A 189 11.62 12.05 1.40
C ARG A 189 11.96 10.62 0.97
N PRO A 190 13.24 10.19 1.07
CA PRO A 190 13.62 8.82 0.74
C PRO A 190 12.87 7.80 1.59
N MET A 191 12.57 6.66 0.98
CA MET A 191 11.95 5.52 1.65
C MET A 191 12.85 4.28 1.57
N LYS A 192 13.29 3.78 2.72
CA LYS A 192 14.06 2.53 2.88
C LYS A 192 13.72 1.90 4.23
N GLY A 193 13.50 0.59 4.20
CA GLY A 193 12.95 -0.17 5.31
C GLY A 193 11.48 -0.50 5.07
N THR A 194 11.16 -1.79 4.95
CA THR A 194 9.82 -2.26 4.65
C THR A 194 9.48 -3.44 5.56
N ALA A 195 8.27 -3.47 6.10
CA ALA A 195 7.73 -4.63 6.82
C ALA A 195 6.35 -4.97 6.26
N ALA A 196 6.06 -6.25 6.05
CA ALA A 196 4.73 -6.66 5.62
C ALA A 196 3.69 -6.29 6.70
N ARG A 197 2.52 -5.81 6.27
CA ARG A 197 1.38 -5.62 7.18
C ARG A 197 0.99 -6.97 7.76
N ARG A 198 0.54 -6.98 9.01
CA ARG A 198 -0.05 -8.17 9.64
C ARG A 198 -1.57 -8.05 9.61
N PRO A 199 -2.31 -9.15 9.44
CA PRO A 199 -3.78 -9.12 9.39
C PRO A 199 -4.45 -8.62 10.67
N ARG A 200 -3.77 -8.69 11.82
CA ARG A 200 -4.31 -8.28 13.13
C ARG A 200 -3.72 -6.95 13.59
N PRO A 201 -4.53 -6.01 14.12
CA PRO A 201 -4.06 -4.68 14.51
C PRO A 201 -2.85 -4.65 15.44
N ASP A 202 -2.84 -5.48 16.50
CA ASP A 202 -1.77 -5.45 17.50
C ASP A 202 -0.46 -6.03 16.94
N ASP A 203 -0.54 -7.15 16.20
CA ASP A 203 0.61 -7.74 15.51
C ASP A 203 1.17 -6.79 14.44
N ASP A 204 0.29 -6.05 13.78
CA ASP A 204 0.63 -5.10 12.74
C ASP A 204 1.36 -3.89 13.31
N ARG A 205 0.89 -3.34 14.43
CA ARG A 205 1.57 -2.27 15.16
C ARG A 205 2.91 -2.74 15.71
N ALA A 206 2.99 -3.97 16.24
CA ALA A 206 4.26 -4.54 16.68
C ALA A 206 5.26 -4.69 15.52
N ALA A 207 4.80 -5.07 14.32
CA ALA A 207 5.65 -5.13 13.14
C ALA A 207 6.22 -3.74 12.75
N ALA A 208 5.42 -2.69 12.87
CA ALA A 208 5.86 -1.30 12.67
C ALA A 208 6.94 -0.87 13.69
N GLU A 209 6.77 -1.23 14.96
CA GLU A 209 7.75 -0.94 16.02
C GLU A 209 9.07 -1.69 15.80
N VAL A 210 8.99 -2.97 15.40
CA VAL A 210 10.17 -3.78 15.03
C VAL A 210 10.91 -3.15 13.85
N LEU A 211 10.18 -2.71 12.80
CA LEU A 211 10.78 -2.01 11.67
C LEU A 211 11.49 -0.73 12.12
N ARG A 212 10.83 0.09 12.95
CA ARG A 212 11.38 1.34 13.48
C ARG A 212 12.67 1.11 14.27
N ALA A 213 12.75 0.02 15.03
CA ALA A 213 13.89 -0.31 15.87
C ALA A 213 15.00 -1.13 15.16
N SER A 214 14.80 -1.52 13.91
CA SER A 214 15.75 -2.37 13.19
C SER A 214 17.03 -1.61 12.84
N ALA A 215 18.14 -1.99 13.47
CA ALA A 215 19.45 -1.39 13.21
C ALA A 215 19.90 -1.56 11.74
N LYS A 216 19.51 -2.66 11.09
CA LYS A 216 19.76 -2.90 9.66
C LYS A 216 19.04 -1.84 8.81
N GLU A 217 17.71 -1.74 8.98
CA GLU A 217 16.88 -0.86 8.16
C GLU A 217 17.20 0.62 8.42
N GLN A 218 17.50 0.99 9.67
CA GLN A 218 17.99 2.33 10.01
C GLN A 218 19.32 2.65 9.32
N ALA A 219 20.27 1.70 9.27
CA ALA A 219 21.57 1.92 8.61
C ALA A 219 21.40 2.15 7.11
N GLU A 220 20.55 1.35 6.45
CA GLU A 220 20.23 1.53 5.02
C GLU A 220 19.54 2.88 4.75
N ASN A 221 18.59 3.27 5.61
CA ASN A 221 17.91 4.56 5.48
C ASN A 221 18.87 5.75 5.67
N VAL A 222 19.71 5.72 6.71
CA VAL A 222 20.73 6.77 6.97
C VAL A 222 21.69 6.92 5.80
N MET A 223 22.14 5.82 5.20
CA MET A 223 23.02 5.86 4.04
C MET A 223 22.39 6.62 2.86
N ILE A 224 21.10 6.40 2.58
CA ILE A 224 20.38 7.15 1.53
C ILE A 224 20.18 8.62 1.95
N VAL A 225 19.87 8.87 3.23
CA VAL A 225 19.75 10.23 3.74
C VAL A 225 21.05 11.01 3.55
N ASP A 226 22.19 10.43 3.87
CA ASP A 226 23.49 11.06 3.71
C ASP A 226 23.86 11.30 2.25
N LEU A 227 23.50 10.38 1.34
CA LEU A 227 23.65 10.59 -0.09
C LEU A 227 22.84 11.80 -0.58
N LEU A 228 21.56 11.88 -0.22
CA LEU A 228 20.71 13.00 -0.64
C LEU A 228 21.10 14.33 0.02
N ARG A 229 21.59 14.31 1.26
CA ARG A 229 22.19 15.49 1.91
C ARG A 229 23.43 15.96 1.17
N ASN A 230 24.29 15.04 0.70
CA ASN A 230 25.46 15.39 -0.10
C ASN A 230 25.04 16.02 -1.42
N ASP A 231 24.06 15.43 -2.11
CA ASP A 231 23.60 15.94 -3.40
C ASP A 231 22.96 17.33 -3.25
N LEU A 232 22.04 17.52 -2.29
CA LEU A 232 21.42 18.83 -2.00
C LEU A 232 22.46 19.87 -1.57
N GLY A 233 23.45 19.47 -0.76
CA GLY A 233 24.49 20.36 -0.25
C GLY A 233 25.40 20.98 -1.33
N ARG A 234 25.37 20.48 -2.57
CA ARG A 234 26.09 21.08 -3.71
C ARG A 234 25.43 22.36 -4.22
N LEU A 235 24.13 22.51 -4.00
CA LEU A 235 23.31 23.63 -4.50
C LEU A 235 22.82 24.55 -3.39
N ALA A 236 22.51 23.96 -2.24
CA ALA A 236 21.84 24.63 -1.14
C ALA A 236 22.65 25.79 -0.55
N THR A 237 21.93 26.75 0.04
CA THR A 237 22.51 27.77 0.91
C THR A 237 23.35 27.09 2.00
N VAL A 238 24.59 27.57 2.20
CA VAL A 238 25.53 26.95 3.13
C VAL A 238 24.91 26.85 4.53
N GLY A 239 24.80 25.63 5.05
CA GLY A 239 24.24 25.35 6.38
C GLY A 239 22.72 25.17 6.43
N SER A 240 22.00 25.26 5.31
CA SER A 240 20.53 25.11 5.28
C SER A 240 20.05 23.66 5.17
N VAL A 241 20.93 22.71 4.79
CA VAL A 241 20.57 21.29 4.68
C VAL A 241 20.26 20.72 6.06
N ALA A 242 19.00 20.34 6.28
CA ALA A 242 18.49 19.83 7.54
C ALA A 242 17.76 18.48 7.35
N VAL A 243 17.64 17.73 8.44
CA VAL A 243 16.91 16.46 8.48
C VAL A 243 15.84 16.58 9.57
N PRO A 244 14.69 17.23 9.27
CA PRO A 244 13.66 17.49 10.27
C PRO A 244 13.04 16.23 10.88
N SER A 245 13.04 15.11 10.15
CA SER A 245 12.56 13.83 10.66
C SER A 245 13.37 12.65 10.13
N LEU A 246 13.59 11.66 10.99
CA LEU A 246 14.28 10.41 10.69
C LEU A 246 13.44 9.22 11.16
N PHE A 247 13.34 8.21 10.29
CA PHE A 247 12.70 6.91 10.57
C PHE A 247 11.21 7.01 10.92
N ASP A 248 10.49 7.91 10.25
CA ASP A 248 9.03 7.90 10.29
C ASP A 248 8.50 6.60 9.71
N ILE A 249 7.44 6.06 10.31
CA ILE A 249 6.81 4.83 9.84
C ILE A 249 5.47 5.19 9.24
N GLU A 250 5.34 4.96 7.95
CA GLU A 250 4.15 5.21 7.16
C GLU A 250 3.40 3.92 6.89
N ARG A 251 2.07 4.02 6.94
CA ARG A 251 1.16 2.91 6.70
C ARG A 251 0.74 2.91 5.24
N TYR A 252 1.08 1.83 4.53
CA TYR A 252 0.50 1.51 3.22
C TYR A 252 -0.38 0.26 3.34
N GLU A 253 -1.13 -0.05 2.29
CA GLU A 253 -2.13 -1.13 2.33
C GLU A 253 -1.53 -2.50 2.65
N THR A 254 -0.39 -2.82 2.04
CA THR A 254 0.25 -4.14 2.16
C THR A 254 1.54 -4.12 2.97
N VAL A 255 2.12 -2.94 3.19
CA VAL A 255 3.40 -2.78 3.92
C VAL A 255 3.41 -1.58 4.88
N TRP A 256 4.23 -1.65 5.90
CA TRP A 256 4.80 -0.51 6.60
C TRP A 256 6.06 -0.06 5.89
N GLN A 257 6.26 1.25 5.79
CA GLN A 257 7.42 1.83 5.14
C GLN A 257 8.12 2.81 6.07
N MET A 258 9.45 2.72 6.16
CA MET A 258 10.27 3.71 6.84
C MET A 258 10.68 4.82 5.88
N THR A 259 10.50 6.07 6.29
CA THR A 259 10.86 7.27 5.54
C THR A 259 11.62 8.27 6.42
N SER A 260 12.36 9.15 5.77
CA SER A 260 13.09 10.24 6.42
C SER A 260 12.91 11.51 5.58
N THR A 261 12.86 12.67 6.21
CA THR A 261 12.65 13.95 5.49
C THR A 261 13.93 14.77 5.53
N ILE A 262 14.33 15.30 4.38
CA ILE A 262 15.51 16.15 4.19
C ILE A 262 15.04 17.43 3.53
N THR A 263 15.47 18.58 4.04
CA THR A 263 15.12 19.89 3.51
C THR A 263 16.38 20.70 3.25
N ALA A 264 16.33 21.57 2.24
CA ALA A 264 17.41 22.49 1.93
C ALA A 264 16.86 23.77 1.28
N GLU A 265 17.36 24.93 1.73
CA GLU A 265 17.04 26.21 1.10
C GLU A 265 17.91 26.41 -0.15
N MET A 266 17.28 26.74 -1.27
CA MET A 266 17.89 26.96 -2.57
C MET A 266 18.03 28.46 -2.84
N PRO A 267 19.22 28.95 -3.22
CA PRO A 267 19.40 30.33 -3.67
C PRO A 267 18.56 30.66 -4.91
N ASP A 268 18.21 31.93 -5.09
CA ASP A 268 17.37 32.41 -6.21
C ASP A 268 17.91 32.11 -7.62
N TYR A 269 19.23 31.91 -7.75
CA TYR A 269 19.86 31.59 -9.03
C TYR A 269 19.76 30.11 -9.42
N VAL A 270 19.33 29.24 -8.50
CA VAL A 270 19.16 27.80 -8.75
C VAL A 270 17.87 27.58 -9.53
N GLY A 271 18.01 26.96 -10.70
CA GLY A 271 16.91 26.56 -11.58
C GLY A 271 16.57 25.07 -11.48
N LEU A 272 15.54 24.67 -12.23
CA LEU A 272 15.12 23.26 -12.31
C LEU A 272 16.25 22.35 -12.80
N LEU A 273 17.01 22.80 -13.82
CA LEU A 273 18.13 22.03 -14.38
C LEU A 273 19.20 21.72 -13.33
N ASP A 274 19.52 22.70 -12.46
CA ASP A 274 20.54 22.53 -11.43
C ASP A 274 20.09 21.46 -10.42
N VAL A 275 18.82 21.50 -10.00
CA VAL A 275 18.23 20.49 -9.10
C VAL A 275 18.30 19.10 -9.70
N PHE A 276 17.93 18.94 -10.98
CA PHE A 276 18.07 17.64 -11.66
C PHE A 276 19.53 17.23 -11.81
N GLU A 277 20.45 18.16 -12.09
CA GLU A 277 21.88 17.86 -12.20
C GLU A 277 22.47 17.31 -10.89
N ALA A 278 22.03 17.82 -9.75
CA ALA A 278 22.47 17.31 -8.45
C ALA A 278 21.77 15.99 -8.07
N LEU A 279 20.45 15.91 -8.25
CA LEU A 279 19.64 14.86 -7.64
C LEU A 279 19.38 13.66 -8.56
N PHE A 280 19.36 13.83 -9.88
CA PHE A 280 18.89 12.80 -10.81
C PHE A 280 20.00 11.83 -11.26
N PRO A 281 19.70 10.52 -11.41
CA PRO A 281 18.51 9.82 -10.90
C PRO A 281 18.53 9.72 -9.38
N CYS A 282 17.36 9.47 -8.77
CA CYS A 282 17.25 9.38 -7.32
C CYS A 282 18.17 8.29 -6.75
N GLY A 283 18.81 8.59 -5.61
CA GLY A 283 19.75 7.69 -4.95
C GLY A 283 19.12 6.36 -4.51
N SER A 284 17.84 6.34 -4.16
CA SER A 284 17.11 5.17 -3.67
C SER A 284 16.91 4.07 -4.74
N VAL A 285 16.87 4.47 -6.01
CA VAL A 285 16.69 3.59 -7.18
C VAL A 285 17.98 3.39 -7.98
N THR A 286 19.08 3.98 -7.56
CA THR A 286 20.41 3.76 -8.15
C THR A 286 21.29 2.99 -7.19
N GLY A 287 21.80 3.66 -6.17
CA GLY A 287 22.78 3.13 -5.23
C GLY A 287 23.85 4.16 -4.88
N ALA A 288 24.81 3.72 -4.08
CA ALA A 288 25.85 4.59 -3.54
C ALA A 288 27.23 3.92 -3.68
N PRO A 289 28.26 4.60 -4.20
CA PRO A 289 28.22 5.91 -4.88
C PRO A 289 27.48 5.86 -6.23
N LYS A 290 26.70 6.91 -6.57
CA LYS A 290 25.76 6.95 -7.72
C LYS A 290 26.37 6.48 -9.05
N ILE A 291 27.52 7.05 -9.45
CA ILE A 291 28.18 6.73 -10.73
C ILE A 291 28.60 5.25 -10.79
N SER A 292 29.24 4.75 -9.73
CA SER A 292 29.70 3.35 -9.65
C SER A 292 28.51 2.39 -9.67
N ALA A 293 27.48 2.68 -8.86
CA ALA A 293 26.25 1.88 -8.82
C ALA A 293 25.55 1.82 -10.19
N MET A 294 25.47 2.94 -10.93
CA MET A 294 24.90 2.96 -12.28
C MET A 294 25.71 2.14 -13.29
N GLN A 295 27.03 2.09 -13.16
CA GLN A 295 27.87 1.22 -13.98
C GLN A 295 27.60 -0.26 -13.67
N THR A 296 27.53 -0.63 -12.39
CA THR A 296 27.14 -1.98 -11.96
C THR A 296 25.74 -2.35 -12.47
N ILE A 297 24.76 -1.44 -12.40
CA ILE A 297 23.41 -1.62 -12.96
C ILE A 297 23.49 -1.94 -14.45
N ARG A 298 24.27 -1.16 -15.21
CA ARG A 298 24.41 -1.34 -16.66
C ARG A 298 24.97 -2.71 -17.03
N GLU A 299 25.88 -3.25 -16.22
CA GLU A 299 26.44 -4.57 -16.41
C GLU A 299 25.47 -5.68 -15.98
N ALA A 300 24.68 -5.42 -14.93
CA ALA A 300 23.77 -6.38 -14.36
C ALA A 300 22.45 -6.54 -15.13
N GLU A 301 21.90 -5.45 -15.65
CA GLU A 301 20.60 -5.44 -16.29
C GLU A 301 20.70 -5.67 -17.80
N LEU A 302 19.67 -6.31 -18.37
CA LEU A 302 19.56 -6.51 -19.81
C LEU A 302 18.87 -5.32 -20.49
N ASP A 303 17.73 -4.92 -19.93
CA ASP A 303 16.82 -3.94 -20.50
C ASP A 303 17.06 -2.52 -19.94
N PRO A 304 16.72 -1.46 -20.70
CA PRO A 304 16.62 -0.11 -20.16
C PRO A 304 15.45 0.00 -19.18
N ARG A 305 15.55 0.98 -18.26
CA ARG A 305 14.56 1.25 -17.22
C ARG A 305 13.42 2.18 -17.67
N GLY A 306 13.59 2.95 -18.74
CA GLY A 306 12.54 3.82 -19.26
C GLY A 306 12.02 4.75 -18.16
N VAL A 307 10.70 4.95 -18.08
CA VAL A 307 10.09 5.79 -17.03
C VAL A 307 10.30 5.21 -15.63
N TYR A 308 10.35 3.89 -15.49
CA TYR A 308 10.60 3.25 -14.21
C TYR A 308 11.95 3.70 -13.66
N CYS A 309 12.01 4.09 -12.39
CA CYS A 309 13.19 4.72 -11.75
C CYS A 309 13.62 6.08 -12.35
N GLY A 310 12.84 6.67 -13.25
CA GLY A 310 13.04 8.02 -13.79
C GLY A 310 12.47 9.11 -12.88
N ALA A 311 11.73 10.06 -13.47
CA ALA A 311 11.00 11.10 -12.73
C ALA A 311 9.65 11.41 -13.39
N ILE A 312 8.58 11.56 -12.60
CA ILE A 312 7.29 12.10 -13.05
C ILE A 312 6.94 13.26 -12.12
N GLY A 313 6.46 14.37 -12.66
CA GLY A 313 6.09 15.48 -11.81
C GLY A 313 5.38 16.60 -12.52
N VAL A 314 5.11 17.65 -11.76
CA VAL A 314 4.46 18.87 -12.23
C VAL A 314 5.26 20.09 -11.80
N LEU A 315 5.40 21.03 -12.73
CA LEU A 315 5.84 22.39 -12.48
C LEU A 315 4.61 23.29 -12.42
N ALA A 316 4.56 24.17 -11.44
CA ALA A 316 3.46 25.08 -11.26
C ALA A 316 3.83 26.50 -11.74
N PRO A 317 2.83 27.30 -12.14
CA PRO A 317 3.01 28.73 -12.40
C PRO A 317 3.49 29.48 -11.14
N PRO A 318 4.16 30.64 -11.28
CA PRO A 318 4.63 31.46 -10.16
C PRO A 318 3.55 31.92 -9.17
N SER A 319 2.28 31.86 -9.56
CA SER A 319 1.13 32.18 -8.70
C SER A 319 0.88 31.14 -7.60
N GLU A 320 1.45 29.93 -7.73
CA GLU A 320 1.29 28.84 -6.78
C GLU A 320 2.44 28.80 -5.76
N PRO A 321 2.18 28.40 -4.50
CA PRO A 321 3.21 28.33 -3.46
C PRO A 321 4.24 27.22 -3.73
N THR A 322 3.78 26.10 -4.27
CA THR A 322 4.61 24.96 -4.65
C THR A 322 5.08 25.14 -6.07
N ARG A 323 6.39 25.34 -6.27
CA ARG A 323 7.00 25.48 -7.60
C ARG A 323 7.01 24.18 -8.37
N ALA A 324 7.32 23.07 -7.71
CA ALA A 324 7.47 21.78 -8.36
C ALA A 324 7.22 20.60 -7.40
N VAL A 325 6.66 19.51 -7.92
CA VAL A 325 6.59 18.23 -7.22
C VAL A 325 6.95 17.12 -8.20
N PHE A 326 7.95 16.32 -7.85
CA PHE A 326 8.36 15.14 -8.61
C PHE A 326 8.39 13.92 -7.72
N SER A 327 7.94 12.79 -8.26
CA SER A 327 8.03 11.47 -7.66
C SER A 327 9.01 10.58 -8.42
N VAL A 328 9.51 9.54 -7.74
CA VAL A 328 10.31 8.50 -8.35
C VAL A 328 9.34 7.46 -8.91
N PRO A 329 9.25 7.21 -10.24
CA PRO A 329 8.26 6.29 -10.80
C PRO A 329 8.65 4.85 -10.48
N ILE A 330 8.25 4.40 -9.31
CA ILE A 330 8.20 3.00 -8.89
C ILE A 330 6.73 2.62 -8.71
N ARG A 331 6.42 1.33 -8.79
CA ARG A 331 5.02 0.87 -8.92
C ARG A 331 4.31 1.50 -10.12
N THR A 332 4.98 1.46 -11.27
CA THR A 332 4.56 2.13 -12.50
C THR A 332 4.41 1.13 -13.63
N ALA A 333 3.24 1.12 -14.26
CA ALA A 333 2.99 0.41 -15.51
C ALA A 333 3.11 1.37 -16.70
N VAL A 334 3.78 0.92 -17.76
CA VAL A 334 3.78 1.55 -19.08
C VAL A 334 2.87 0.73 -19.98
N ILE A 335 1.73 1.31 -20.36
CA ILE A 335 0.67 0.64 -21.09
C ILE A 335 0.80 0.93 -22.59
N ASP A 336 0.70 -0.12 -23.39
CA ASP A 336 0.50 -0.05 -24.84
C ASP A 336 -0.99 -0.32 -25.15
N PRO A 337 -1.75 0.71 -25.53
CA PRO A 337 -3.17 0.55 -25.83
C PRO A 337 -3.44 -0.21 -27.14
N SER A 338 -2.46 -0.32 -28.04
CA SER A 338 -2.66 -0.92 -29.37
C SER A 338 -2.80 -2.44 -29.31
N ASN A 339 -2.08 -3.08 -28.41
CA ASN A 339 -2.05 -4.53 -28.20
C ASN A 339 -2.63 -4.96 -26.84
N ARG A 340 -3.07 -4.01 -26.01
CA ARG A 340 -3.60 -4.22 -24.66
C ARG A 340 -2.62 -4.91 -23.72
N THR A 341 -1.36 -4.53 -23.78
CA THR A 341 -0.32 -4.98 -22.84
C THR A 341 0.20 -3.85 -21.99
N TYR A 342 0.91 -4.21 -20.92
CA TYR A 342 1.65 -3.28 -20.10
C TYR A 342 3.02 -3.87 -19.73
N GLU A 343 4.00 -2.99 -19.55
CA GLU A 343 5.30 -3.30 -18.94
C GLU A 343 5.33 -2.76 -17.50
N TYR A 344 5.93 -3.52 -16.59
CA TYR A 344 6.12 -3.14 -15.19
C TYR A 344 7.56 -3.43 -14.75
N GLY A 345 8.10 -2.59 -13.87
CA GLY A 345 9.41 -2.76 -13.26
C GLY A 345 9.32 -3.04 -11.77
N ALA A 346 10.11 -4.00 -11.28
CA ALA A 346 10.26 -4.27 -9.86
C ALA A 346 11.72 -4.58 -9.51
N GLY A 347 12.14 -4.21 -8.31
CA GLY A 347 13.52 -4.38 -7.86
C GLY A 347 13.73 -4.03 -6.40
N GLY A 348 14.97 -4.14 -5.96
CA GLY A 348 15.39 -3.94 -4.57
C GLY A 348 16.80 -3.38 -4.49
N GLY A 349 17.09 -2.70 -3.37
CA GLY A 349 18.41 -2.19 -3.06
C GLY A 349 19.24 -3.28 -2.41
N ILE A 350 20.28 -3.75 -3.10
CA ILE A 350 21.15 -4.81 -2.62
C ILE A 350 22.25 -4.21 -1.76
N THR A 351 22.37 -4.72 -0.54
CA THR A 351 23.47 -4.42 0.39
C THR A 351 24.29 -5.68 0.67
N TRP A 352 25.38 -5.54 1.42
CA TRP A 352 26.19 -6.70 1.84
C TRP A 352 25.37 -7.78 2.55
N SER A 353 24.32 -7.37 3.28
CA SER A 353 23.47 -8.26 4.09
C SER A 353 22.28 -8.82 3.33
N SER A 354 22.13 -8.51 2.04
CA SER A 354 21.06 -9.05 1.21
C SER A 354 21.20 -10.55 1.01
N ASP A 355 20.09 -11.28 1.14
CA ASP A 355 19.98 -12.71 0.85
C ASP A 355 19.37 -12.89 -0.55
N PRO A 356 20.06 -13.49 -1.53
CA PRO A 356 19.58 -13.58 -2.91
C PRO A 356 18.17 -14.16 -3.07
N ALA A 357 17.83 -15.18 -2.28
CA ALA A 357 16.53 -15.84 -2.36
C ALA A 357 15.40 -15.03 -1.71
N ALA A 358 15.71 -14.22 -0.68
CA ALA A 358 14.77 -13.27 -0.10
C ALA A 358 14.49 -12.11 -1.07
N GLU A 359 15.53 -11.56 -1.69
CA GLU A 359 15.42 -10.45 -2.64
C GLU A 359 14.62 -10.84 -3.90
N ASP A 360 14.84 -12.04 -4.44
CA ASP A 360 14.07 -12.55 -5.60
C ASP A 360 12.57 -12.68 -5.27
N ARG A 361 12.23 -13.23 -4.09
CA ARG A 361 10.84 -13.30 -3.60
C ARG A 361 10.23 -11.91 -3.40
N GLU A 362 11.02 -10.93 -2.98
CA GLU A 362 10.56 -9.56 -2.81
C GLU A 362 10.23 -8.90 -4.15
N VAL A 363 11.05 -9.11 -5.18
CA VAL A 363 10.78 -8.60 -6.53
C VAL A 363 9.46 -9.15 -7.09
N GLU A 364 9.24 -10.45 -6.96
CA GLU A 364 7.96 -11.05 -7.37
C GLU A 364 6.78 -10.49 -6.57
N ALA A 365 6.94 -10.30 -5.25
CA ALA A 365 5.90 -9.72 -4.40
C ALA A 365 5.57 -8.27 -4.81
N LYS A 366 6.59 -7.48 -5.16
CA LYS A 366 6.42 -6.11 -5.66
C LYS A 366 5.68 -6.06 -6.99
N ALA A 367 5.92 -7.03 -7.88
CA ALA A 367 5.20 -7.15 -9.16
C ALA A 367 3.73 -7.57 -8.99
N ARG A 368 3.41 -8.46 -8.04
CA ARG A 368 2.04 -8.95 -7.80
C ARG A 368 1.05 -7.92 -7.26
N VAL A 369 1.50 -6.71 -6.93
CA VAL A 369 0.59 -5.61 -6.50
C VAL A 369 -0.44 -5.25 -7.58
N LEU A 370 -0.12 -5.48 -8.86
CA LEU A 370 -1.07 -5.29 -9.96
C LEU A 370 -2.34 -6.16 -9.82
N THR A 371 -2.23 -7.34 -9.20
CA THR A 371 -3.34 -8.31 -9.13
C THR A 371 -3.90 -8.52 -7.73
N THR A 372 -3.21 -8.03 -6.70
CA THR A 372 -3.55 -8.28 -5.30
C THR A 372 -3.93 -6.96 -4.64
N SER A 373 -5.23 -6.69 -4.50
CA SER A 373 -5.76 -5.61 -3.66
C SER A 373 -6.48 -6.23 -2.47
N LEU A 374 -6.10 -5.80 -1.26
CA LEU A 374 -6.74 -6.15 0.01
C LEU A 374 -7.97 -5.27 0.26
N ARG A 375 -8.06 -4.09 -0.35
CA ARG A 375 -9.23 -3.24 -0.37
C ARG A 375 -10.12 -3.59 -1.56
N ARG A 376 -11.06 -4.51 -1.36
CA ARG A 376 -12.21 -4.57 -2.27
C ARG A 376 -13.02 -3.29 -2.06
N ASP A 377 -13.25 -2.56 -3.15
CA ASP A 377 -13.89 -1.25 -3.14
C ASP A 377 -15.18 -1.24 -2.31
N GLY A 378 -15.35 -0.23 -1.46
CA GLY A 378 -16.54 -0.07 -0.62
C GLY A 378 -16.57 -0.89 0.69
N THR A 379 -15.46 -1.53 1.08
CA THR A 379 -15.38 -2.25 2.37
C THR A 379 -15.70 -1.31 3.54
N SER A 380 -16.79 -1.60 4.26
CA SER A 380 -17.20 -0.88 5.48
C SER A 380 -16.92 -1.75 6.70
N LEU A 381 -16.64 -1.13 7.84
CA LEU A 381 -16.58 -1.83 9.12
C LEU A 381 -17.96 -1.86 9.74
N PHE A 382 -18.28 -2.91 10.50
CA PHE A 382 -19.51 -2.90 11.26
C PHE A 382 -19.40 -3.56 12.62
N GLU A 383 -20.25 -3.10 13.52
CA GLU A 383 -20.43 -3.65 14.85
C GLU A 383 -21.86 -4.13 15.04
N THR A 384 -22.02 -5.10 15.93
CA THR A 384 -23.34 -5.64 16.29
C THR A 384 -23.40 -5.77 17.79
N LEU A 385 -24.23 -4.93 18.40
CA LEU A 385 -24.34 -4.76 19.84
C LEU A 385 -25.72 -5.21 20.32
N ARG A 386 -25.77 -5.62 21.58
CA ARG A 386 -27.01 -5.91 22.28
C ARG A 386 -27.60 -4.63 22.86
N ASN A 387 -28.87 -4.35 22.60
CA ASN A 387 -29.65 -3.36 23.35
C ASN A 387 -30.69 -4.08 24.20
N ASP A 388 -30.74 -3.80 25.48
CA ASP A 388 -31.73 -4.37 26.40
C ASP A 388 -32.26 -3.29 27.36
N ARG A 389 -32.93 -3.71 28.44
CA ARG A 389 -33.53 -2.80 29.42
C ARG A 389 -32.50 -1.89 30.12
N HIS A 390 -31.22 -2.21 30.01
CA HIS A 390 -30.09 -1.45 30.54
C HIS A 390 -29.41 -0.59 29.46
N GLY A 391 -29.93 -0.58 28.23
CA GLY A 391 -29.39 0.16 27.08
C GLY A 391 -28.43 -0.68 26.24
N VAL A 392 -27.66 0.00 25.39
CA VAL A 392 -26.65 -0.62 24.52
C VAL A 392 -25.47 -1.11 25.37
N GLN A 393 -25.14 -2.39 25.24
CA GLN A 393 -24.11 -3.04 26.05
C GLN A 393 -22.70 -2.87 25.43
N HIS A 394 -21.69 -2.93 26.29
CA HIS A 394 -20.26 -2.97 25.94
C HIS A 394 -19.77 -1.94 24.91
N VAL A 395 -20.38 -0.74 24.87
CA VAL A 395 -20.10 0.32 23.90
C VAL A 395 -18.60 0.63 23.77
N ALA A 396 -17.88 0.70 24.90
CA ALA A 396 -16.45 0.99 24.90
C ALA A 396 -15.62 -0.07 24.16
N LEU A 397 -15.88 -1.36 24.41
CA LEU A 397 -15.16 -2.48 23.80
C LEU A 397 -15.44 -2.57 22.30
N HIS A 398 -16.68 -2.31 21.88
CA HIS A 398 -17.02 -2.21 20.46
C HIS A 398 -16.34 -1.02 19.79
N ALA A 399 -16.24 0.13 20.48
CA ALA A 399 -15.52 1.28 19.99
C ALA A 399 -14.01 1.02 19.87
N ASP A 400 -13.41 0.29 20.82
CA ASP A 400 -12.01 -0.13 20.77
C ASP A 400 -11.72 -1.01 19.56
N ARG A 401 -12.56 -2.04 19.33
CA ARG A 401 -12.40 -2.93 18.18
C ARG A 401 -12.61 -2.23 16.84
N MET A 402 -13.63 -1.37 16.75
CA MET A 402 -13.88 -0.56 15.56
C MET A 402 -12.72 0.41 15.32
N ALA A 403 -12.19 1.06 16.35
CA ALA A 403 -11.02 1.94 16.24
C ALA A 403 -9.78 1.21 15.74
N ALA A 404 -9.47 0.04 16.31
CA ALA A 404 -8.31 -0.75 15.90
C ALA A 404 -8.42 -1.21 14.43
N SER A 405 -9.64 -1.58 14.00
CA SER A 405 -9.89 -1.94 12.60
C SER A 405 -9.85 -0.71 11.68
N ALA A 406 -10.44 0.41 12.10
CA ALA A 406 -10.44 1.66 11.34
C ALA A 406 -9.01 2.18 11.14
N ASP A 407 -8.18 2.13 12.18
CA ASP A 407 -6.76 2.45 12.08
C ASP A 407 -6.03 1.50 11.13
N TRP A 408 -6.26 0.19 11.23
CA TRP A 408 -5.65 -0.80 10.32
C TRP A 408 -6.00 -0.52 8.85
N PHE A 409 -7.29 -0.32 8.57
CA PHE A 409 -7.78 -0.01 7.22
C PHE A 409 -7.51 1.43 6.79
N GLY A 410 -7.25 2.37 7.70
CA GLY A 410 -7.11 3.80 7.40
C GLY A 410 -8.42 4.49 7.09
N LEU A 411 -9.46 4.12 7.82
CA LEU A 411 -10.76 4.76 7.74
C LEU A 411 -10.85 5.86 8.81
N PRO A 412 -11.40 7.04 8.49
CA PRO A 412 -11.70 8.06 9.50
C PRO A 412 -12.69 7.50 10.53
N PHE A 413 -12.37 7.58 11.82
CA PHE A 413 -13.28 7.13 12.88
C PHE A 413 -13.34 8.12 14.05
N ASP A 414 -14.49 8.76 14.24
CA ASP A 414 -14.78 9.58 15.42
C ASP A 414 -15.39 8.71 16.53
N ARG A 415 -14.54 8.28 17.46
CA ARG A 415 -14.93 7.51 18.65
C ARG A 415 -15.98 8.24 19.51
N ALA A 416 -15.88 9.56 19.62
CA ALA A 416 -16.81 10.35 20.43
C ALA A 416 -18.19 10.40 19.76
N LEU A 417 -18.24 10.54 18.42
CA LEU A 417 -19.49 10.44 17.65
C LEU A 417 -20.11 9.05 17.79
N PHE A 418 -19.33 7.97 17.67
CA PHE A 418 -19.79 6.60 17.89
C PHE A 418 -20.48 6.45 19.25
N GLY A 419 -19.82 6.90 20.33
CA GLY A 419 -20.40 6.87 21.67
C GLY A 419 -21.69 7.70 21.80
N ARG A 420 -21.72 8.92 21.24
CA ARG A 420 -22.91 9.77 21.25
C ARG A 420 -24.09 9.14 20.50
N ARG A 421 -23.84 8.54 19.33
CA ARG A 421 -24.88 7.88 18.51
C ARG A 421 -25.49 6.68 19.23
N LEU A 422 -24.66 5.87 19.90
CA LEU A 422 -25.15 4.72 20.67
C LEU A 422 -25.87 5.12 21.96
N ALA A 423 -25.43 6.20 22.64
CA ALA A 423 -26.13 6.72 23.81
C ALA A 423 -27.53 7.28 23.48
N ALA A 424 -27.79 7.64 22.22
CA ALA A 424 -29.10 8.10 21.75
C ALA A 424 -30.09 6.94 21.49
N VAL A 425 -29.63 5.69 21.46
CA VAL A 425 -30.50 4.52 21.31
C VAL A 425 -31.21 4.24 22.65
N PRO A 426 -32.56 4.27 22.70
CA PRO A 426 -33.27 4.05 23.94
C PRO A 426 -33.15 2.57 24.41
N PRO A 427 -33.11 2.32 25.72
CA PRO A 427 -33.21 0.97 26.26
C PRO A 427 -34.49 0.27 25.80
N ALA A 428 -34.38 -1.02 25.49
CA ALA A 428 -35.49 -1.81 24.96
C ALA A 428 -36.00 -2.84 25.98
N PRO A 429 -37.33 -3.03 26.13
CA PRO A 429 -37.88 -4.02 27.05
C PRO A 429 -37.58 -5.47 26.61
N GLN A 430 -37.47 -5.70 25.30
CA GLN A 430 -36.99 -6.93 24.68
C GLN A 430 -35.62 -6.68 24.07
N VAL A 431 -34.81 -7.73 23.91
CA VAL A 431 -33.48 -7.58 23.34
C VAL A 431 -33.58 -7.19 21.87
N GLU A 432 -32.89 -6.13 21.48
CA GLU A 432 -32.76 -5.67 20.10
C GLU A 432 -31.31 -5.76 19.64
N ARG A 433 -31.14 -5.87 18.31
CA ARG A 433 -29.85 -5.81 17.64
C ARG A 433 -29.59 -4.37 17.20
N VAL A 434 -28.51 -3.78 17.71
CA VAL A 434 -28.01 -2.49 17.21
C VAL A 434 -26.84 -2.78 16.27
N ARG A 435 -26.99 -2.43 14.99
CA ARG A 435 -25.91 -2.49 13.99
C ARG A 435 -25.36 -1.09 13.81
N VAL A 436 -24.03 -0.95 13.91
CA VAL A 436 -23.34 0.29 13.56
C VAL A 436 -22.42 0.00 12.39
N THR A 437 -22.50 0.78 11.33
CA THR A 437 -21.64 0.65 10.14
C THR A 437 -20.81 1.92 10.00
N LEU A 438 -19.49 1.76 9.84
CA LEU A 438 -18.55 2.83 9.48
C LEU A 438 -18.25 2.70 7.98
N HIS A 439 -18.69 3.70 7.22
CA HIS A 439 -18.44 3.80 5.79
C HIS A 439 -17.04 4.36 5.49
N PRO A 440 -16.50 4.15 4.26
CA PRO A 440 -15.15 4.58 3.90
C PRO A 440 -14.88 6.08 4.06
N ASP A 441 -15.92 6.91 3.94
CA ASP A 441 -15.88 8.37 4.11
C ASP A 441 -15.93 8.84 5.58
N GLY A 442 -16.04 7.89 6.53
CA GLY A 442 -16.16 8.17 7.95
C GLY A 442 -17.61 8.33 8.44
N GLU A 443 -18.62 8.16 7.58
CA GLU A 443 -20.02 8.17 8.01
C GLU A 443 -20.33 6.99 8.94
N LEU A 444 -20.99 7.28 10.07
CA LEU A 444 -21.48 6.30 11.03
C LEU A 444 -23.00 6.14 10.91
N ALA A 445 -23.44 5.03 10.33
CA ALA A 445 -24.85 4.64 10.26
C ALA A 445 -25.21 3.74 11.45
N VAL A 446 -26.36 3.99 12.09
CA VAL A 446 -26.87 3.18 13.22
C VAL A 446 -28.27 2.67 12.88
N GLU A 447 -28.44 1.36 12.94
CA GLU A 447 -29.70 0.68 12.70
C GLU A 447 -30.09 -0.13 13.94
N VAL A 448 -31.35 -0.02 14.35
CA VAL A 448 -31.93 -0.82 15.44
C VAL A 448 -32.94 -1.77 14.83
N LEU A 449 -32.72 -3.07 15.06
CA LEU A 449 -33.50 -4.15 14.45
C LEU A 449 -34.00 -5.10 15.55
N PRO A 450 -35.21 -5.68 15.40
CA PRO A 450 -35.65 -6.74 16.29
C PRO A 450 -34.68 -7.93 16.23
N LEU A 451 -34.54 -8.64 17.34
CA LEU A 451 -33.75 -9.85 17.40
C LEU A 451 -34.67 -11.06 17.22
N ASP A 452 -34.45 -11.83 16.15
CA ASP A 452 -35.20 -13.05 15.89
C ASP A 452 -34.96 -14.10 17.00
N ASP A 453 -35.98 -14.91 17.26
CA ASP A 453 -35.85 -16.10 18.10
C ASP A 453 -34.77 -17.02 17.52
N ALA A 454 -33.94 -17.57 18.40
CA ALA A 454 -32.88 -18.51 18.03
C ALA A 454 -32.92 -19.71 18.96
N PRO A 455 -32.50 -20.90 18.49
CA PRO A 455 -32.52 -22.09 19.32
C PRO A 455 -31.55 -21.94 20.51
N ASP A 456 -31.94 -22.55 21.63
CA ASP A 456 -31.11 -22.65 22.84
C ASP A 456 -29.87 -23.53 22.62
N VAL A 457 -29.99 -24.51 21.72
CA VAL A 457 -28.90 -25.39 21.27
C VAL A 457 -28.68 -25.19 19.78
N VAL A 458 -27.49 -24.74 19.39
CA VAL A 458 -27.13 -24.44 18.00
C VAL A 458 -26.57 -25.68 17.32
N ARG A 459 -27.12 -26.07 16.17
CA ARG A 459 -26.57 -27.15 15.34
C ARG A 459 -25.45 -26.59 14.47
N LEU A 460 -24.23 -27.10 14.64
CA LEU A 460 -23.03 -26.65 13.94
C LEU A 460 -22.57 -27.69 12.93
N ALA A 461 -22.44 -27.29 11.67
CA ALA A 461 -21.70 -28.07 10.69
C ALA A 461 -20.22 -27.67 10.68
N ILE A 462 -19.33 -28.58 10.33
CA ILE A 462 -17.93 -28.25 10.05
C ILE A 462 -17.80 -27.96 8.55
N ASP A 463 -17.17 -26.84 8.20
CA ASP A 463 -16.94 -26.48 6.81
C ASP A 463 -15.93 -27.45 6.17
N THR A 464 -16.12 -27.71 4.87
CA THR A 464 -15.21 -28.56 4.08
C THR A 464 -14.14 -27.74 3.36
N GLU A 465 -14.34 -26.42 3.25
CA GLU A 465 -13.38 -25.51 2.62
C GLU A 465 -12.47 -24.84 3.64
N VAL A 466 -11.22 -24.61 3.22
CA VAL A 466 -10.20 -23.99 4.07
C VAL A 466 -10.35 -22.48 4.08
N THR A 467 -10.40 -21.90 5.27
CA THR A 467 -10.29 -20.46 5.52
C THR A 467 -8.84 -20.14 5.92
N ARG A 468 -8.20 -19.18 5.26
CA ARG A 468 -6.82 -18.81 5.61
C ARG A 468 -6.79 -18.02 6.92
N SER A 469 -5.97 -18.46 7.88
CA SER A 469 -5.83 -17.74 9.15
C SER A 469 -5.19 -16.35 9.02
N ASP A 470 -4.47 -16.11 7.92
CA ASP A 470 -3.82 -14.84 7.58
C ASP A 470 -4.67 -13.93 6.69
N ASP A 471 -5.94 -14.25 6.44
CA ASP A 471 -6.86 -13.38 5.71
C ASP A 471 -7.32 -12.21 6.61
N PRO A 472 -7.04 -10.94 6.25
CA PRO A 472 -7.51 -9.78 7.01
C PRO A 472 -9.03 -9.74 7.19
N PHE A 473 -9.81 -10.28 6.24
CA PHE A 473 -11.27 -10.31 6.34
C PHE A 473 -11.80 -11.32 7.36
N CYS A 474 -10.94 -12.19 7.89
CA CYS A 474 -11.22 -13.03 9.05
C CYS A 474 -10.82 -12.37 10.36
N CYS A 475 -9.92 -11.39 10.33
CA CYS A 475 -9.41 -10.68 11.51
C CYS A 475 -10.23 -9.43 11.86
N HIS A 476 -10.95 -8.87 10.87
CA HIS A 476 -11.74 -7.67 11.00
C HIS A 476 -13.22 -7.88 10.70
N LYS A 477 -14.08 -7.21 11.47
CA LYS A 477 -15.53 -7.28 11.29
C LYS A 477 -15.97 -6.32 10.18
N THR A 478 -15.89 -6.77 8.94
CA THR A 478 -16.19 -5.97 7.75
C THR A 478 -17.43 -6.48 7.01
N THR A 479 -17.98 -5.64 6.13
CA THR A 479 -19.07 -6.03 5.20
C THR A 479 -18.65 -7.06 4.16
N MET A 480 -17.35 -7.31 3.98
CA MET A 480 -16.84 -8.39 3.12
C MET A 480 -16.99 -9.73 3.83
N ARG A 481 -18.06 -10.44 3.52
CA ARG A 481 -18.45 -11.69 4.21
C ARG A 481 -18.64 -12.89 3.28
N ASP A 482 -18.20 -12.79 2.03
CA ASP A 482 -18.39 -13.83 1.01
C ASP A 482 -17.94 -15.21 1.50
N HIS A 483 -16.84 -15.30 2.26
CA HIS A 483 -16.36 -16.57 2.82
C HIS A 483 -17.32 -17.16 3.86
N TYR A 484 -17.88 -16.32 4.73
CA TYR A 484 -18.90 -16.72 5.70
C TYR A 484 -20.21 -17.14 5.01
N ASP A 485 -20.65 -16.39 4.00
CA ASP A 485 -21.89 -16.66 3.28
C ASP A 485 -21.79 -17.91 2.40
N ALA A 486 -20.61 -18.15 1.81
CA ALA A 486 -20.31 -19.38 1.08
C ALA A 486 -20.28 -20.60 2.02
N ALA A 487 -19.68 -20.48 3.21
CA ALA A 487 -19.68 -21.54 4.22
C ALA A 487 -21.12 -21.95 4.61
N ARG A 488 -21.99 -20.97 4.88
CA ARG A 488 -23.42 -21.22 5.16
C ARG A 488 -24.14 -21.90 4.01
N SER A 489 -23.89 -21.42 2.80
CA SER A 489 -24.56 -21.93 1.60
C SER A 489 -24.16 -23.38 1.28
N ARG A 490 -22.97 -23.82 1.69
CA ARG A 490 -22.55 -25.22 1.63
C ARG A 490 -23.27 -26.12 2.64
N ARG A 491 -23.71 -25.57 3.77
CA ARG A 491 -24.32 -26.31 4.90
C ARG A 491 -25.68 -25.74 5.33
N PRO A 492 -26.71 -25.75 4.44
CA PRO A 492 -28.04 -25.21 4.75
C PRO A 492 -28.82 -26.07 5.78
N ASP A 493 -28.32 -27.26 6.11
CA ASP A 493 -28.85 -28.21 7.06
C ASP A 493 -28.54 -27.86 8.53
N ALA A 494 -27.54 -27.01 8.77
CA ALA A 494 -27.10 -26.55 10.08
C ALA A 494 -27.58 -25.13 10.39
N ASP A 495 -27.56 -24.76 11.68
CA ASP A 495 -27.93 -23.40 12.11
C ASP A 495 -26.76 -22.41 11.95
N ASP A 496 -25.53 -22.92 12.01
CA ASP A 496 -24.29 -22.18 11.78
C ASP A 496 -23.15 -23.15 11.37
N VAL A 497 -22.03 -22.61 10.88
CA VAL A 497 -20.91 -23.40 10.33
C VAL A 497 -19.63 -23.01 11.02
N VAL A 498 -18.87 -23.99 11.50
CA VAL A 498 -17.51 -23.84 12.03
C VAL A 498 -16.53 -23.80 10.87
N LEU A 499 -15.75 -22.71 10.79
CA LEU A 499 -14.70 -22.54 9.80
C LEU A 499 -13.44 -23.30 10.22
N VAL A 500 -12.69 -23.79 9.22
CA VAL A 500 -11.49 -24.60 9.41
C VAL A 500 -10.30 -23.93 8.73
N ASN A 501 -9.16 -23.85 9.43
CA ASN A 501 -7.96 -23.25 8.86
C ASN A 501 -7.11 -24.21 8.04
N GLN A 502 -6.05 -23.69 7.41
CA GLN A 502 -5.13 -24.49 6.58
C GLN A 502 -4.38 -25.60 7.35
N HIS A 503 -4.43 -25.59 8.68
CA HIS A 503 -3.85 -26.62 9.55
C HIS A 503 -4.89 -27.66 10.00
N GLY A 504 -6.15 -27.52 9.58
CA GLY A 504 -7.25 -28.39 10.00
C GLY A 504 -7.85 -28.02 11.36
N ASN A 505 -7.49 -26.88 11.94
CA ASN A 505 -8.00 -26.42 13.22
C ASN A 505 -9.31 -25.64 13.07
N ALA A 506 -10.20 -25.75 14.07
CA ALA A 506 -11.37 -24.90 14.17
C ALA A 506 -10.98 -23.45 14.46
N ILE A 507 -11.68 -22.51 13.83
CA ILE A 507 -11.42 -21.06 13.96
C ILE A 507 -12.51 -20.37 14.79
N GLU A 508 -13.68 -20.22 14.17
CA GLU A 508 -14.89 -19.61 14.73
C GLU A 508 -16.07 -20.10 13.90
N THR A 509 -17.28 -19.65 14.22
CA THR A 509 -18.45 -19.84 13.36
C THR A 509 -18.73 -18.61 12.52
N THR A 510 -19.69 -18.70 11.60
CA THR A 510 -19.97 -17.60 10.67
C THR A 510 -20.58 -16.35 11.33
N ILE A 511 -21.06 -16.43 12.57
CA ILE A 511 -21.57 -15.28 13.35
C ILE A 511 -21.14 -15.24 14.82
N ALA A 512 -20.37 -16.21 15.29
CA ALA A 512 -19.96 -16.30 16.69
C ALA A 512 -18.57 -16.93 16.84
N ASN A 513 -17.94 -16.74 17.98
CA ASN A 513 -16.78 -17.54 18.34
C ASN A 513 -17.24 -18.92 18.82
N VAL A 514 -16.38 -19.93 18.69
CA VAL A 514 -16.60 -21.29 19.20
C VAL A 514 -15.86 -21.49 20.52
N ALA A 515 -16.48 -22.22 21.44
CA ALA A 515 -15.88 -22.67 22.68
C ALA A 515 -16.15 -24.16 22.89
N TYR A 516 -15.24 -24.86 23.55
CA TYR A 516 -15.32 -26.31 23.73
C TYR A 516 -14.71 -26.73 25.08
N LEU A 517 -15.25 -27.77 25.69
CA LEU A 517 -14.89 -28.25 27.02
C LEU A 517 -13.93 -29.45 26.93
N ILE A 518 -12.73 -29.31 27.48
CA ILE A 518 -11.72 -30.38 27.61
C ILE A 518 -11.14 -30.32 29.01
N ASP A 519 -11.09 -31.47 29.69
CA ASP A 519 -10.55 -31.62 31.06
C ASP A 519 -11.15 -30.60 32.06
N ASP A 520 -12.48 -30.49 32.08
CA ASP A 520 -13.26 -29.57 32.93
C ASP A 520 -12.92 -28.08 32.74
N ARG A 521 -12.22 -27.72 31.66
CA ARG A 521 -11.87 -26.35 31.31
C ARG A 521 -12.43 -25.97 29.95
N TRP A 522 -13.03 -24.79 29.88
CA TRP A 522 -13.50 -24.24 28.62
C TRP A 522 -12.37 -23.57 27.87
N TRP A 523 -12.27 -23.93 26.59
CA TRP A 523 -11.28 -23.44 25.66
C TRP A 523 -11.94 -22.75 24.48
N CYS A 524 -11.21 -21.88 23.80
CA CYS A 524 -11.54 -21.39 22.47
C CYS A 524 -10.29 -21.40 21.59
N PRO A 525 -10.43 -21.44 20.25
CA PRO A 525 -9.30 -21.30 19.36
C PRO A 525 -8.52 -20.00 19.62
N PRO A 526 -7.18 -20.00 19.61
CA PRO A 526 -6.37 -18.79 19.67
C PRO A 526 -6.61 -17.96 18.40
N LEU A 527 -6.46 -16.64 18.48
CA LEU A 527 -6.65 -15.79 17.30
C LEU A 527 -5.61 -16.07 16.19
N ASP A 528 -4.49 -16.71 16.52
CA ASP A 528 -3.48 -17.21 15.57
C ASP A 528 -4.01 -18.30 14.62
N ASP A 529 -5.00 -19.09 15.05
CA ASP A 529 -5.70 -20.03 14.17
C ASP A 529 -6.66 -19.29 13.20
N GLY A 530 -6.93 -18.01 13.45
CA GLY A 530 -7.78 -17.12 12.68
C GLY A 530 -8.98 -16.59 13.51
N GLY A 531 -9.88 -15.88 12.83
CA GLY A 531 -11.17 -15.47 13.37
C GLY A 531 -11.16 -14.13 14.10
N LEU A 532 -12.36 -13.67 14.45
CA LEU A 532 -12.56 -12.34 15.01
C LEU A 532 -12.26 -12.31 16.51
N ALA A 533 -11.60 -11.24 16.95
CA ALA A 533 -11.52 -10.85 18.36
C ALA A 533 -12.91 -10.40 18.87
N GLY A 534 -13.80 -11.36 19.14
CA GLY A 534 -15.15 -11.14 19.65
C GLY A 534 -15.16 -10.45 21.01
N VAL A 535 -16.03 -9.44 21.21
CA VAL A 535 -16.20 -8.78 22.53
C VAL A 535 -16.57 -9.79 23.62
N ALA A 536 -17.54 -10.68 23.36
CA ALA A 536 -17.89 -11.75 24.31
C ALA A 536 -16.75 -12.74 24.58
N ARG A 537 -15.95 -13.07 23.56
CA ARG A 537 -14.75 -13.90 23.70
C ARG A 537 -13.71 -13.21 24.59
N HIS A 538 -13.44 -11.93 24.32
CA HIS A 538 -12.51 -11.11 25.10
C HIS A 538 -12.88 -11.09 26.57
N LEU A 539 -14.14 -10.76 26.90
CA LEU A 539 -14.65 -10.76 28.27
C LEU A 539 -14.54 -12.14 28.95
N ALA A 540 -14.80 -13.22 28.20
CA ALA A 540 -14.71 -14.57 28.73
C ALA A 540 -13.26 -15.02 28.99
N VAL A 541 -12.31 -14.61 28.15
CA VAL A 541 -10.87 -14.87 28.38
C VAL A 541 -10.35 -14.02 29.55
N GLU A 542 -10.69 -12.73 29.59
CA GLU A 542 -10.28 -11.81 30.66
C GLU A 542 -10.77 -12.26 32.04
N SER A 543 -12.02 -12.74 32.12
CA SER A 543 -12.59 -13.28 33.36
C SER A 543 -12.06 -14.67 33.75
N GLY A 544 -11.23 -15.30 32.91
CA GLY A 544 -10.72 -16.65 33.10
C GLY A 544 -11.74 -17.76 32.84
N ARG A 545 -12.93 -17.43 32.31
CA ARG A 545 -13.94 -18.42 31.90
C ARG A 545 -13.48 -19.22 30.68
N LEU A 546 -12.75 -18.58 29.76
CA LEU A 546 -12.12 -19.21 28.61
C LEU A 546 -10.60 -19.13 28.70
N ALA A 547 -9.95 -20.14 28.14
CA ALA A 547 -8.53 -20.10 27.82
C ALA A 547 -8.32 -20.46 26.35
N GLU A 548 -7.17 -20.11 25.80
CA GLU A 548 -6.89 -20.33 24.39
C GLU A 548 -6.17 -21.66 24.19
N ARG A 549 -6.65 -22.45 23.23
CA ARG A 549 -6.04 -23.71 22.78
C ARG A 549 -6.52 -24.00 21.37
N SER A 550 -5.65 -24.54 20.51
CA SER A 550 -6.05 -25.03 19.19
C SER A 550 -6.73 -26.38 19.31
N ILE A 551 -7.71 -26.65 18.46
CA ILE A 551 -8.35 -27.96 18.32
C ILE A 551 -8.54 -28.29 16.84
N ALA A 552 -8.26 -29.53 16.44
CA ALA A 552 -8.62 -29.99 15.10
C ALA A 552 -10.15 -29.93 14.96
N ALA A 553 -10.66 -29.42 13.85
CA ALA A 553 -12.11 -29.23 13.69
C ALA A 553 -12.88 -30.54 13.84
N ALA A 554 -12.31 -31.65 13.35
CA ALA A 554 -12.87 -32.99 13.50
C ALA A 554 -13.02 -33.45 14.97
N ASP A 555 -12.17 -32.96 15.89
CA ASP A 555 -12.20 -33.37 17.30
C ASP A 555 -13.31 -32.66 18.10
N LEU A 556 -13.99 -31.66 17.51
CA LEU A 556 -15.11 -30.99 18.17
C LEU A 556 -16.26 -31.95 18.49
N VAL A 557 -16.43 -33.03 17.73
CA VAL A 557 -17.47 -34.04 17.97
C VAL A 557 -17.22 -34.86 19.25
N GLU A 558 -15.96 -34.97 19.66
CA GLU A 558 -15.53 -35.75 20.84
C GLU A 558 -15.48 -34.88 22.12
N CYS A 559 -15.68 -33.57 21.98
CA CYS A 559 -15.69 -32.66 23.13
C CYS A 559 -16.92 -32.93 24.02
N ALA A 560 -16.71 -32.90 25.34
CA ALA A 560 -17.78 -33.12 26.31
C ALA A 560 -18.94 -32.13 26.13
N GLU A 561 -18.61 -30.88 25.81
CA GLU A 561 -19.56 -29.85 25.41
C GLU A 561 -18.93 -28.90 24.38
N VAL A 562 -19.78 -28.39 23.48
CA VAL A 562 -19.46 -27.29 22.56
C VAL A 562 -20.44 -26.15 22.79
N ALA A 563 -19.98 -24.92 22.60
CA ALA A 563 -20.78 -23.71 22.72
C ALA A 563 -20.39 -22.67 21.68
N VAL A 564 -21.31 -21.76 21.41
CA VAL A 564 -21.05 -20.54 20.64
C VAL A 564 -21.26 -19.32 21.52
N LEU A 565 -20.45 -18.28 21.31
CA LEU A 565 -20.58 -17.02 22.02
C LEU A 565 -20.38 -15.81 21.11
N ASN A 566 -21.29 -14.83 21.25
CA ASN A 566 -21.12 -13.49 20.72
C ASN A 566 -21.82 -12.47 21.63
N ASP A 567 -21.56 -11.18 21.42
CA ASP A 567 -22.06 -10.14 22.33
C ASP A 567 -23.58 -9.95 22.26
N LEU A 568 -24.18 -10.24 21.10
CA LEU A 568 -25.61 -10.08 20.86
C LEU A 568 -26.46 -11.15 21.56
N ARG A 569 -26.09 -12.43 21.41
CA ARG A 569 -26.86 -13.59 21.88
C ARG A 569 -26.25 -14.27 23.11
N GLY A 570 -25.07 -13.85 23.54
CA GLY A 570 -24.36 -14.44 24.66
C GLY A 570 -23.92 -15.87 24.39
N TRP A 571 -23.73 -16.63 25.47
CA TRP A 571 -23.27 -18.02 25.45
C TRP A 571 -24.43 -18.99 25.23
N ARG A 572 -24.33 -19.84 24.22
CA ARG A 572 -25.34 -20.87 23.90
C ARG A 572 -24.67 -22.22 23.67
N ARG A 573 -25.33 -23.30 24.09
CA ARG A 573 -24.83 -24.66 23.84
C ARG A 573 -24.90 -24.96 22.35
N ALA A 574 -24.04 -25.85 21.89
CA ALA A 574 -23.99 -26.27 20.50
C ALA A 574 -23.74 -27.77 20.40
N THR A 575 -24.18 -28.34 19.29
CA THR A 575 -23.95 -29.75 18.92
C THR A 575 -23.42 -29.79 17.50
N ILE A 576 -22.39 -30.59 17.25
CA ILE A 576 -21.87 -30.81 15.90
C ILE A 576 -22.83 -31.75 15.14
N VAL A 577 -23.13 -31.43 13.89
CA VAL A 577 -23.93 -32.24 12.97
C VAL A 577 -23.08 -32.61 11.75
N ASP A 578 -23.29 -33.83 11.24
CA ASP A 578 -22.56 -34.40 10.10
C ASP A 578 -22.78 -33.62 8.81
#